data_AF-A0A1Z8KT85-F1
#
_entry.id   AF-A0A1Z8KT85-F1
#
_cell.length_a   1.000
_cell.length_b   1.000
_cell.length_c   1.000
_cell.angle_alpha   90.00
_cell.angle_beta   90.00
_cell.angle_gamma   90.00
#
_symmetry.space_group_name_H-M   'P 1'
#
loop_
_entity.id
_entity.type
_entity.pdbx_description
1 polymer ?
#
loop_
_entity_poly.entity_id
_entity_poly.type
_entity_poly.pdbx_seq_one_letter_code
_entity_poly.pdbx_strand_id
1 'polypeptide(L)' 'QGVKPNQYGTWGYGRAGWCPGQDVHPMITDITDYVATGEENVIDYNACRVQGNSCVTAPVCQGDGYCPEIAVSSYIIIWR' A
#
# COMPACT_ATOMS: atom_id res chain seq x y z
N GLN A 1 -9.86 -21.02 17.71
CA GLN A 1 -9.06 -20.44 18.83
C GLN A 1 -8.33 -19.24 18.25
N GLY A 2 -8.53 -18.02 18.78
CA GLY A 2 -7.89 -16.80 18.26
C GLY A 2 -6.51 -16.57 18.90
N VAL A 3 -5.59 -15.94 18.16
CA VAL A 3 -4.27 -15.54 18.68
C VAL A 3 -4.42 -14.38 19.66
N LYS A 4 -3.68 -14.39 20.78
CA LYS A 4 -3.51 -13.18 21.62
C LYS A 4 -2.73 -12.15 20.79
N PRO A 5 -3.22 -10.90 20.63
CA PRO A 5 -2.44 -9.86 19.95
C PRO A 5 -1.12 -9.65 20.70
N ASN A 6 0.01 -10.06 20.12
CA ASN A 6 1.30 -10.06 20.80
C ASN A 6 2.21 -8.89 20.40
N GLN A 7 1.66 -7.83 19.81
CA GLN A 7 2.35 -6.56 19.55
C GLN A 7 2.45 -5.67 20.81
N TYR A 8 2.64 -6.29 21.99
CA TYR A 8 2.75 -5.60 23.28
C TYR A 8 1.62 -4.58 23.54
N GLY A 9 0.40 -4.85 23.05
CA GLY A 9 -0.75 -3.97 23.24
C GLY A 9 -0.88 -2.82 22.23
N THR A 10 0.01 -2.68 21.26
CA THR A 10 -0.03 -1.57 20.27
C THR A 10 -1.02 -1.79 19.12
N TRP A 11 -1.75 -2.91 19.11
CA TRP A 11 -2.66 -3.29 18.02
C TRP A 11 -3.78 -2.27 17.77
N GLY A 12 -4.19 -1.50 18.79
CA GLY A 12 -5.26 -0.49 18.68
C GLY A 12 -4.87 0.79 17.94
N TYR A 13 -3.57 1.03 17.64
CA TYR A 13 -3.15 2.22 16.89
C TYR A 13 -3.49 2.10 15.39
N GLY A 14 -3.93 3.20 14.77
CA GLY A 14 -4.10 3.23 13.32
C GLY A 14 -2.75 3.09 12.60
N ARG A 15 -2.74 2.37 11.47
CA ARG A 15 -1.62 2.38 10.51
C ARG A 15 -2.12 2.74 9.12
N ALA A 16 -1.19 2.97 8.20
CA ALA A 16 -1.46 3.29 6.80
C ALA A 16 -2.02 2.06 6.05
N GLY A 17 -3.31 1.79 6.23
CA GLY A 17 -4.04 0.77 5.44
C GLY A 17 -3.97 -0.67 5.95
N TRP A 18 -3.44 -0.92 7.16
CA TRP A 18 -3.39 -2.27 7.74
C TRP A 18 -3.54 -2.27 9.27
N CYS A 19 -3.91 -3.42 9.83
CA CYS A 19 -3.97 -3.66 11.28
C CYS A 19 -3.26 -4.98 11.63
N PRO A 20 -2.57 -5.08 12.77
CA PRO A 20 -1.96 -6.34 13.18
C PRO A 20 -3.00 -7.46 13.36
N GLY A 21 -2.81 -8.58 12.67
CA GLY A 21 -3.72 -9.74 12.74
C GLY A 21 -4.99 -9.60 11.89
N GLN A 22 -5.05 -8.61 11.00
CA GLN A 22 -6.14 -8.42 10.04
C GLN A 22 -5.59 -8.49 8.61
N ASP A 23 -6.37 -9.08 7.71
CA ASP A 23 -6.06 -9.08 6.27
C ASP A 23 -6.09 -7.65 5.70
N VAL A 24 -5.22 -7.39 4.72
CA VAL A 24 -5.22 -6.13 3.96
C VAL A 24 -6.20 -6.26 2.81
N HIS A 25 -7.23 -5.41 2.78
CA HIS A 25 -8.18 -5.38 1.67
C HIS A 25 -7.56 -4.68 0.45
N PRO A 26 -7.64 -5.28 -0.76
CA PRO A 26 -7.13 -4.63 -1.96
C PRO A 26 -7.98 -3.41 -2.31
N MET A 27 -7.35 -2.40 -2.91
CA MET A 27 -8.07 -1.34 -3.59
C MET A 27 -8.54 -1.88 -4.95
N ILE A 28 -9.85 -1.78 -5.20
CA ILE A 28 -10.47 -2.23 -6.44
C ILE A 28 -11.08 -1.01 -7.13
N THR A 29 -10.67 -0.77 -8.37
CA THR A 29 -11.26 0.26 -9.24
C THR A 29 -11.52 -0.32 -10.60
N ASP A 30 -12.67 0.03 -11.17
CA ASP A 30 -12.94 -0.24 -12.58
C ASP A 30 -12.05 0.68 -13.42
N ILE A 31 -11.36 0.08 -14.40
CA ILE A 31 -10.49 0.77 -15.33
C ILE A 31 -10.91 0.57 -16.79
N THR A 32 -12.07 -0.04 -17.06
CA THR A 32 -12.50 -0.43 -18.41
C THR A 32 -12.44 0.73 -19.40
N ASP A 33 -12.88 1.92 -18.99
CA ASP A 33 -12.91 3.11 -19.85
C ASP A 33 -11.53 3.77 -20.04
N TYR A 34 -10.51 3.31 -19.33
CA TYR A 34 -9.14 3.84 -19.37
C TYR A 34 -8.16 2.92 -20.08
N VAL A 35 -8.61 1.76 -20.58
CA VAL A 35 -7.78 0.74 -21.22
C VAL A 35 -8.11 0.62 -22.71
N ALA A 36 -7.12 0.86 -23.57
CA ALA A 36 -7.20 0.58 -25.00
C ALA A 36 -6.73 -0.86 -25.28
N THR A 37 -7.67 -1.78 -25.54
CA THR A 37 -7.33 -3.19 -25.78
C THR A 37 -6.61 -3.37 -27.11
N GLY A 38 -5.43 -3.99 -27.08
CA GLY A 38 -4.59 -4.22 -28.27
C GLY A 38 -3.54 -3.13 -28.50
N GLU A 39 -3.54 -2.07 -27.69
CA GLU A 39 -2.54 -1.00 -27.69
C GLU A 39 -1.68 -1.05 -26.42
N GLU A 40 -0.61 -0.25 -26.41
CA GLU A 40 0.21 -0.04 -25.23
C GLU A 40 -0.54 0.84 -24.22
N ASN A 41 -0.60 0.39 -22.97
CA ASN A 41 -1.18 1.13 -21.85
C ASN A 41 -0.13 1.23 -20.75
N VAL A 42 0.00 2.40 -20.11
CA VAL A 42 0.96 2.63 -19.01
C VAL A 42 0.19 2.72 -17.70
N ILE A 43 0.61 1.91 -16.72
CA ILE A 43 0.15 2.01 -15.33
C ILE A 43 1.31 2.42 -14.44
N ASP A 44 1.19 3.60 -13.84
CA ASP A 44 2.19 4.16 -12.95
C ASP A 44 1.68 4.19 -11.51
N TYR A 45 2.60 3.95 -10.57
CA TYR A 45 2.38 4.11 -9.14
C TYR A 45 3.38 5.09 -8.56
N ASN A 46 2.89 6.07 -7.80
CA ASN A 46 3.72 7.03 -7.09
C ASN A 46 3.29 7.08 -5.62
N ALA A 47 4.29 7.10 -4.74
CA ALA A 47 4.08 7.35 -3.33
C ALA A 47 5.18 8.27 -2.79
N CYS A 48 4.81 9.05 -1.77
CA CYS A 48 5.72 9.95 -1.09
C CYS A 48 5.43 10.02 0.40
N ARG A 49 6.39 10.59 1.14
CA ARG A 49 6.20 10.89 2.55
C ARG A 49 5.40 12.18 2.67
N VAL A 50 4.31 12.15 3.43
CA VAL A 50 3.51 13.34 3.70
C VAL A 50 4.13 14.12 4.87
N GLN A 51 4.35 15.42 4.66
CA GLN A 51 4.77 16.37 5.70
C GLN A 51 3.89 17.62 5.63
N GLY A 52 2.95 17.76 6.59
CA GLY A 52 1.90 18.78 6.50
C GLY A 52 1.03 18.56 5.26
N ASN A 53 0.95 19.57 4.39
CA ASN A 53 0.24 19.50 3.11
C ASN A 53 1.16 19.16 1.92
N SER A 54 2.43 18.84 2.17
CA SER A 54 3.42 18.62 1.12
C SER A 54 3.80 17.15 0.97
N CYS A 55 4.06 16.76 -0.27
CA CYS A 55 4.60 15.47 -0.68
C CYS A 55 6.12 15.60 -0.82
N VAL A 56 6.87 14.90 0.02
CA VAL A 56 8.35 14.96 0.02
C VAL A 56 8.96 13.58 -0.21
N THR A 57 10.18 13.55 -0.73
CA THR A 57 10.95 12.32 -0.92
C THR A 57 11.09 11.57 0.41
N ALA A 58 10.79 10.28 0.40
CA ALA A 58 10.95 9.45 1.58
C ALA A 58 12.44 9.28 1.93
N PRO A 59 12.81 9.23 3.22
CA PRO A 59 14.18 8.89 3.60
C PRO A 59 14.50 7.44 3.19
N VAL A 60 15.75 7.17 2.84
CA VAL A 60 16.22 5.80 2.58
C VAL A 60 16.76 5.16 3.86
N CYS A 61 17.00 3.85 3.87
CA CYS A 61 17.64 3.17 5.00
C CYS A 61 18.95 3.86 5.42
N GLN A 62 19.03 4.34 6.67
CA GLN A 62 20.21 5.07 7.19
C GLN A 62 21.11 4.22 8.12
N GLY A 63 20.77 2.95 8.36
CA GLY A 63 21.53 2.08 9.27
C GLY A 63 21.18 2.26 10.76
N ASP A 64 20.15 3.04 11.07
CA ASP A 64 19.57 3.24 12.42
C ASP A 64 18.46 2.24 12.77
N GLY A 65 18.22 1.26 11.88
CA GLY A 65 17.13 0.29 12.00
C GLY A 65 15.79 0.78 11.45
N TYR A 66 15.69 2.03 10.97
CA TYR A 66 14.51 2.54 10.31
C TYR A 66 14.69 2.54 8.78
N CYS A 67 13.84 1.76 8.11
CA CYS A 67 13.77 1.64 6.66
C CYS A 67 12.31 1.78 6.24
N PRO A 68 11.86 2.97 5.82
CA PRO A 68 10.49 3.13 5.37
C PRO A 68 10.30 2.40 4.04
N GLU A 69 9.26 1.58 3.97
CA GLU A 69 8.90 0.82 2.78
C GLU A 69 7.38 0.85 2.59
N ILE A 70 6.95 0.80 1.34
CA ILE A 70 5.57 0.49 0.98
C ILE A 70 5.61 -0.77 0.11
N ALA A 71 5.20 -1.90 0.69
CA ALA A 71 5.04 -3.14 -0.05
C ALA A 71 3.76 -3.04 -0.90
N VAL A 72 3.91 -3.09 -2.23
CA VAL A 72 2.80 -3.00 -3.18
C VAL A 72 2.80 -4.21 -4.09
N SER A 73 1.61 -4.78 -4.30
CA SER A 73 1.32 -5.76 -5.34
C SER A 73 0.06 -5.32 -6.06
N SER A 74 0.10 -5.30 -7.39
CA SER A 74 -1.04 -4.94 -8.23
C SER A 74 -1.19 -5.96 -9.36
N TYR A 75 -2.43 -6.15 -9.78
CA TYR A 75 -2.80 -6.99 -10.90
C TYR A 75 -4.07 -6.44 -11.54
N ILE A 76 -4.26 -6.75 -12.82
CA ILE A 76 -5.46 -6.41 -13.57
C ILE A 76 -6.25 -7.68 -13.78
N ILE A 77 -7.55 -7.63 -13.52
CA ILE A 77 -8.48 -8.70 -13.87
C ILE A 77 -9.15 -8.31 -15.18
N ILE A 78 -8.98 -9.13 -16.20
CA ILE A 78 -9.67 -8.98 -17.49
C ILE A 78 -10.52 -10.23 -17.67
N TRP A 79 -11.82 -10.03 -17.89
CA TRP A 79 -12.76 -11.11 -18.19
C TRP A 79 -13.57 -10.75 -19.43
N ARG A 80 -14.07 -11.78 -20.11
CA ARG A 80 -14.96 -11.69 -21.27
C ARG A 80 -16.16 -12.58 -21.06
#